data_AF-A0A8C5Q6V1-F1
#
_entry.id   AF-A0A8C5Q6V1-F1
#
_cell.length_a   1.000
_cell.length_b   1.000
_cell.length_c   1.000
_cell.angle_alpha   90.00
_cell.angle_beta   90.00
_cell.angle_gamma   90.00
#
_symmetry.space_group_name_H-M   'P 1'
#
loop_
_entity.id
_entity.type
_entity.pdbx_description
1 polymer ?
#
loop_
_entity_poly.entity_id
_entity_poly.type
_entity_poly.pdbx_seq_one_letter_code
_entity_poly.pdbx_strand_id
1 'polypeptide(L)'
;MEQGNLTGAIFLDFAKAFDTVDHGILLEKLKNSGIGDRTLTWFQSYVSNRSQYVSISGSSSLPLPVTCGVPQGSILGPLLFTIFINDLPNVCKASTVHMYADDTVIYASKPNLPQLEAVLQEQFTEVEKWIKNNKLFLNTDKTVTMLFGTAPKLHKLQNPHLSVGTKSNGMLTTVTSLKYLGMWLDPNLSVGPHIEKLSSKLYPKLGALYRNKSCLSPAVRKQIVQQMLMPAIDYGDVVYAAAPQTHLHKLTTLYNSFCRFALQCNYMTHHCDMLKELNWPSLESRRTLHLSSLVFKSISGKLPPYLNRLLPPAAPSSYNLRSRTSTLLAIPQYKKTVARSSFSYRAPQLWNNLPDTIKSSPSLKSLKSSLLTYLNTECTCKHVT
;
A
#
# COMPACT_ATOMS: atom_id res chain seq x y z
N MET A 1 -16.10 7.67 2.48
CA MET A 1 -16.90 7.79 1.24
C MET A 1 -18.26 7.08 1.29
N GLU A 2 -18.35 5.89 1.90
CA GLU A 2 -19.59 5.12 2.04
C GLU A 2 -20.71 5.94 2.71
N GLN A 3 -20.40 6.57 3.85
CA GLN A 3 -21.28 7.47 4.61
C GLN A 3 -21.59 8.80 3.89
N GLY A 4 -21.04 9.04 2.70
CA GLY A 4 -21.27 10.27 1.94
C GLY A 4 -20.44 11.46 2.38
N ASN A 5 -19.53 11.29 3.35
CA ASN A 5 -18.58 12.32 3.77
C ASN A 5 -17.48 12.57 2.71
N LEU A 6 -16.95 13.79 2.69
CA LEU A 6 -15.66 14.12 2.07
C LEU A 6 -14.57 13.66 3.03
N THR A 7 -13.40 13.30 2.49
CA THR A 7 -12.24 12.94 3.30
C THR A 7 -11.05 13.73 2.80
N GLY A 8 -10.40 14.48 3.67
CA GLY A 8 -9.19 15.22 3.32
C GLY A 8 -8.01 14.58 4.02
N ALA A 9 -6.91 14.47 3.31
CA ALA A 9 -5.67 13.92 3.83
C ALA A 9 -4.53 14.90 3.62
N ILE A 10 -3.61 14.94 4.58
CA ILE A 10 -2.33 15.63 4.55
C ILE A 10 -1.26 14.53 4.55
N PHE A 11 -0.44 14.49 3.51
CA PHE A 11 0.69 13.58 3.38
C PHE A 11 1.96 14.35 3.74
N LEU A 12 2.56 14.00 4.87
CA LEU A 12 3.76 14.64 5.40
C LEU A 12 5.00 14.01 4.77
N ASP A 13 5.97 14.84 4.44
CA ASP A 13 7.32 14.42 4.05
C ASP A 13 8.32 15.07 5.01
N PHE A 14 9.07 14.26 5.76
CA PHE A 14 10.09 14.76 6.67
C PHE A 14 11.41 14.98 5.93
N ALA A 15 11.98 16.17 6.07
CA ALA A 15 13.28 16.47 5.47
C ALA A 15 14.39 15.76 6.27
N LYS A 16 15.07 14.80 5.63
CA LYS A 16 16.19 14.05 6.23
C LYS A 16 15.82 13.44 7.59
N ALA A 17 14.69 12.73 7.65
CA ALA A 17 14.09 12.26 8.90
C ALA A 17 15.07 11.46 9.78
N PHE A 18 15.84 10.55 9.18
CA PHE A 18 16.83 9.75 9.88
C PHE A 18 18.04 10.57 10.36
N ASP A 19 18.46 11.58 9.60
CA ASP A 19 19.67 12.36 9.89
C ASP A 19 19.43 13.48 10.90
N THR A 20 18.17 13.78 11.21
CA THR A 20 17.77 14.91 12.06
C THR A 20 17.29 14.50 13.46
N VAL A 21 17.29 13.19 13.76
CA VAL A 21 16.93 12.66 15.08
C VAL A 21 17.85 13.21 16.16
N ASP A 22 17.31 14.02 17.07
CA ASP A 22 18.06 14.51 18.23
C ASP A 22 18.33 13.36 19.23
N HIS A 23 19.60 13.18 19.61
CA HIS A 23 20.02 12.08 20.47
C HIS A 23 19.43 12.18 21.88
N GLY A 24 19.29 13.40 22.42
CA GLY A 24 18.72 13.61 23.76
C GLY A 24 17.24 13.23 23.80
N ILE A 25 16.47 13.73 22.83
CA ILE A 25 15.05 13.41 22.69
C ILE A 25 14.85 11.90 22.44
N LEU A 26 15.71 11.29 21.61
CA LEU A 26 15.66 9.83 21.38
C LEU A 26 15.86 9.05 22.68
N LEU A 27 16.87 9.40 23.48
CA LEU A 27 17.15 8.74 24.76
C LEU A 27 15.99 8.93 25.75
N GLU A 28 15.37 10.10 25.79
CA GLU A 28 14.19 10.35 26.60
C GLU A 28 13.00 9.47 26.17
N LYS A 29 12.73 9.37 24.87
CA LYS A 29 11.67 8.50 24.34
C LYS A 29 11.94 7.01 24.60
N LEU A 30 13.20 6.58 24.49
CA LEU A 30 13.62 5.23 24.84
C LEU A 30 13.34 4.93 26.32
N LYS A 31 13.70 5.87 27.22
CA LYS A 31 13.40 5.77 28.65
C LYS A 31 11.89 5.70 28.91
N ASN A 32 11.11 6.59 28.29
CA ASN A 32 9.65 6.63 28.42
C ASN A 32 8.96 5.38 27.85
N SER A 33 9.62 4.66 26.95
CA SER A 33 9.18 3.36 26.44
C SER A 33 9.44 2.19 27.40
N GLY A 34 10.00 2.44 28.58
CA GLY A 34 10.26 1.44 29.62
C GLY A 34 11.62 0.74 29.49
N ILE A 35 12.56 1.30 28.73
CA ILE A 35 13.91 0.74 28.62
C ILE A 35 14.68 1.00 29.92
N GLY A 36 15.18 -0.08 30.53
CA GLY A 36 15.95 -0.01 31.77
C GLY A 36 17.30 0.70 31.62
N ASP A 37 17.81 1.23 32.73
CA ASP A 37 18.95 2.15 32.76
C ASP A 37 20.20 1.60 32.07
N ARG A 38 20.55 0.33 32.29
CA ARG A 38 21.74 -0.30 31.66
C ARG A 38 21.66 -0.29 30.13
N THR A 39 20.49 -0.64 29.60
CA THR A 39 20.25 -0.65 28.15
C THR A 39 20.21 0.78 27.61
N LEU A 40 19.67 1.73 28.38
CA LEU A 40 19.69 3.15 28.01
C LEU A 40 21.12 3.71 27.95
N THR A 41 21.99 3.38 28.91
CA THR A 41 23.42 3.73 28.88
C THR A 41 24.11 3.15 27.65
N TRP A 42 23.75 1.93 27.25
CA TRP A 42 24.26 1.33 26.01
C TRP A 42 23.83 2.13 24.78
N PHE A 43 22.55 2.53 24.69
CA PHE A 43 22.08 3.39 23.59
C PHE A 43 22.73 4.77 23.60
N GLN A 44 22.97 5.35 24.78
CA GLN A 44 23.69 6.61 24.90
C GLN A 44 25.10 6.48 24.34
N SER A 45 25.83 5.40 24.69
CA SER A 45 27.13 5.09 24.10
C SER A 45 27.05 4.83 22.59
N TYR A 46 25.97 4.20 22.12
CA TYR A 46 25.76 3.93 20.70
C TYR A 46 25.72 5.21 19.86
N VAL A 47 25.04 6.26 20.34
CA VAL A 47 24.86 7.53 19.59
C VAL A 47 25.91 8.60 19.90
N SER A 48 26.59 8.53 21.05
CA SER A 48 27.55 9.57 21.49
C SER A 48 28.94 9.43 20.87
N ASN A 49 29.67 10.54 20.75
CA ASN A 49 31.08 10.61 20.32
C ASN A 49 31.35 9.89 18.99
N ARG A 50 30.40 9.95 18.05
CA ARG A 50 30.55 9.43 16.69
C ARG A 50 31.12 10.51 15.78
N SER A 51 31.85 10.09 14.75
CA SER A 51 32.35 10.95 13.69
C SER A 51 32.12 10.31 12.32
N GLN A 52 31.95 11.13 11.30
CA GLN A 52 31.80 10.71 9.91
C GLN A 52 32.78 11.47 9.00
N TYR A 53 33.14 10.85 7.88
CA TYR A 53 33.94 11.47 6.82
C TYR A 53 33.48 10.91 5.47
N VAL A 54 33.83 11.60 4.39
CA VAL A 54 33.53 11.16 3.01
C VAL A 54 34.83 10.73 2.34
N SER A 55 34.81 9.60 1.65
CA SER A 55 35.93 9.11 0.85
C SER A 55 35.51 8.93 -0.62
N ILE A 56 36.24 9.58 -1.53
CA ILE A 56 36.00 9.53 -2.97
C ILE A 56 37.34 9.30 -3.67
N SER A 57 37.42 8.25 -4.49
CA SER A 57 38.58 7.95 -5.33
C SER A 57 39.93 7.96 -4.59
N GLY A 58 39.95 7.44 -3.35
CA GLY A 58 41.15 7.36 -2.51
C GLY A 58 41.46 8.60 -1.67
N SER A 59 40.72 9.70 -1.85
CA SER A 59 40.82 10.91 -1.03
C SER A 59 39.75 10.94 0.04
N SER A 60 40.13 11.25 1.29
CA SER A 60 39.21 11.31 2.44
C SER A 60 39.12 12.74 3.00
N SER A 61 37.92 13.17 3.38
CA SER A 61 37.72 14.41 4.13
C SER A 61 38.22 14.26 5.57
N LEU A 62 38.36 15.39 6.26
CA LEU A 62 38.53 15.36 7.71
C LEU A 62 37.28 14.75 8.39
N PRO A 63 37.44 13.99 9.48
CA PRO A 63 36.32 13.53 10.29
C PRO A 63 35.59 14.69 10.96
N LEU A 64 34.26 14.68 10.90
CA LEU A 64 33.38 15.61 11.60
C LEU A 64 32.52 14.86 12.60
N PRO A 65 32.23 15.44 13.78
CA PRO A 65 31.36 14.82 14.77
C PRO A 65 29.92 14.67 14.25
N VAL A 66 29.25 13.59 14.65
CA VAL A 66 27.83 13.34 14.40
C VAL A 66 27.05 13.76 15.64
N THR A 67 26.34 14.89 15.53
CA THR A 67 25.62 15.51 16.66
C THR A 67 24.13 15.18 16.70
N CYS A 68 23.59 14.63 15.61
CA CYS A 68 22.23 14.15 15.49
C CYS A 68 22.14 13.05 14.43
N GLY A 69 20.97 12.45 14.34
CA GLY A 69 20.64 11.39 13.41
C GLY A 69 20.93 9.99 13.95
N VAL A 70 20.29 9.00 13.34
CA VAL A 70 20.61 7.59 13.54
C VAL A 70 21.36 7.08 12.30
N PRO A 71 22.36 6.18 12.44
CA PRO A 71 23.17 5.79 11.29
C PRO A 71 22.33 5.08 10.21
N GLN A 72 22.27 5.67 9.02
CA GLN A 72 21.61 5.03 7.87
C GLN A 72 22.33 3.73 7.49
N GLY A 73 21.57 2.69 7.17
CA GLY A 73 22.12 1.36 6.89
C GLY A 73 22.50 0.54 8.12
N SER A 74 22.40 1.10 9.33
CA SER A 74 22.52 0.32 10.56
C SER A 74 21.27 -0.53 10.82
N ILE A 75 21.45 -1.66 11.51
CA ILE A 75 20.36 -2.56 11.89
C ILE A 75 19.34 -1.86 12.81
N LEU A 76 19.83 -0.99 13.71
CA LEU A 76 18.99 -0.33 14.73
C LEU A 76 18.37 0.99 14.25
N GLY A 77 18.91 1.62 13.21
CA GLY A 77 18.42 2.91 12.71
C GLY A 77 16.90 2.94 12.49
N PRO A 78 16.32 1.98 11.72
CA PRO A 78 14.87 1.91 11.51
C PRO A 78 14.06 1.77 12.79
N LEU A 79 14.52 0.95 13.74
CA LEU A 79 13.84 0.76 15.03
C LEU A 79 13.86 2.04 15.87
N LEU A 80 15.03 2.68 15.96
CA LEU A 80 15.20 3.93 16.72
C LEU A 80 14.35 5.06 16.14
N PHE A 81 14.31 5.19 14.82
CA PHE A 81 13.41 6.16 14.17
C PHE A 81 11.93 5.84 14.42
N THR A 82 11.54 4.56 14.35
CA THR A 82 10.17 4.14 14.67
C THR A 82 9.78 4.53 16.09
N ILE A 83 10.65 4.28 17.08
CA ILE A 83 10.41 4.69 18.47
C ILE A 83 10.31 6.20 18.60
N PHE A 84 11.17 6.93 17.87
CA PHE A 84 11.20 8.40 17.92
C PHE A 84 9.89 9.05 17.47
N ILE A 85 9.29 8.55 16.38
CA ILE A 85 8.07 9.12 15.79
C ILE A 85 6.76 8.55 16.37
N ASN A 86 6.84 7.48 17.18
CA ASN A 86 5.68 6.68 17.59
C ASN A 86 4.60 7.45 18.37
N ASP A 87 4.95 8.58 18.98
CA ASP A 87 4.02 9.43 19.74
C ASP A 87 3.35 10.53 18.89
N LEU A 88 3.71 10.70 17.61
CA LEU A 88 3.07 11.65 16.70
C LEU A 88 1.55 11.46 16.65
N PRO A 89 0.97 10.25 16.53
CA PRO A 89 -0.47 10.06 16.51
C PRO A 89 -1.20 10.63 17.74
N ASN A 90 -0.53 10.74 18.88
CA ASN A 90 -1.14 11.19 20.13
C ASN A 90 -1.49 12.69 20.12
N VAL A 91 -0.89 13.49 19.22
CA VAL A 91 -1.23 14.93 19.11
C VAL A 91 -2.46 15.16 18.22
N CYS A 92 -2.86 14.15 17.45
CA CYS A 92 -3.99 14.21 16.53
C CYS A 92 -5.26 13.62 17.16
N LYS A 93 -6.09 14.45 17.80
CA LYS A 93 -7.29 14.03 18.53
C LYS A 93 -8.56 13.90 17.67
N ALA A 94 -8.65 14.65 16.58
CA ALA A 94 -9.86 14.73 15.74
C ALA A 94 -9.64 14.18 14.31
N SER A 95 -8.51 13.52 14.09
CA SER A 95 -8.12 12.90 12.81
C SER A 95 -7.54 11.50 13.05
N THR A 96 -7.39 10.74 11.97
CA THR A 96 -6.67 9.47 11.99
C THR A 96 -5.28 9.67 11.41
N VAL A 97 -4.30 9.02 12.03
CA VAL A 97 -2.90 9.04 11.60
C VAL A 97 -2.47 7.63 11.23
N HIS A 98 -1.84 7.50 10.06
CA HIS A 98 -1.13 6.29 9.67
C HIS A 98 0.31 6.63 9.33
N MET A 99 1.22 5.80 9.82
CA MET A 99 2.66 5.97 9.64
C MET A 99 3.25 4.68 9.08
N TYR A 100 4.19 4.83 8.16
CA TYR A 100 5.04 3.76 7.67
C TYR A 100 6.46 4.29 7.48
N ALA A 101 7.35 3.95 8.40
CA ALA A 101 8.63 4.65 8.53
C ALA A 101 8.41 6.17 8.59
N ASP A 102 8.98 6.94 7.68
CA ASP A 102 8.85 8.39 7.56
C ASP A 102 7.58 8.85 6.80
N ASP A 103 6.98 7.99 5.98
CA ASP A 103 5.71 8.28 5.30
C ASP A 103 4.58 8.40 6.34
N THR A 104 4.04 9.60 6.51
CA THR A 104 2.93 9.86 7.46
C THR A 104 1.75 10.49 6.74
N VAL A 105 0.56 9.97 6.98
CA VAL A 105 -0.70 10.55 6.50
C VAL A 105 -1.63 10.85 7.67
N ILE A 106 -2.16 12.07 7.66
CA ILE A 106 -3.19 12.54 8.59
C ILE A 106 -4.45 12.79 7.80
N TYR A 107 -5.57 12.21 8.20
CA TYR A 107 -6.81 12.40 7.48
C TYR A 107 -8.02 12.46 8.38
N ALA A 108 -9.04 13.19 7.91
CA ALA A 108 -10.33 13.32 8.57
C ALA A 108 -11.46 13.20 7.55
N SER A 109 -12.63 12.76 8.00
CA SER A 109 -13.82 12.69 7.17
C SER A 109 -14.92 13.55 7.77
N LYS A 110 -15.48 14.49 6.98
CA LYS A 110 -16.58 15.37 7.40
C LYS A 110 -17.66 15.50 6.31
N PRO A 111 -18.90 15.90 6.67
CA PRO A 111 -19.99 16.04 5.71
C PRO A 111 -19.77 17.15 4.68
N ASN A 112 -19.11 18.25 5.05
CA ASN A 112 -18.85 19.41 4.20
C ASN A 112 -17.37 19.83 4.26
N LEU A 113 -16.95 20.61 3.26
CA LEU A 113 -15.56 21.04 3.06
C LEU A 113 -15.07 22.01 4.16
N PRO A 114 -15.81 23.05 4.58
CA PRO A 114 -15.33 23.96 5.61
C PRO A 114 -15.04 23.29 6.96
N GLN A 115 -15.91 22.36 7.39
CA GLN A 115 -15.66 21.59 8.62
C GLN A 115 -14.45 20.67 8.49
N LEU A 116 -14.21 20.13 7.28
CA LEU A 116 -13.06 19.27 7.02
C LEU A 116 -11.77 20.08 7.10
N GLU A 117 -11.71 21.24 6.45
CA GLU A 117 -10.56 22.14 6.46
C GLU A 117 -10.27 22.65 7.87
N ALA A 118 -11.29 23.07 8.63
CA ALA A 118 -11.11 23.52 10.01
C ALA A 118 -10.48 22.43 10.89
N VAL A 119 -10.96 21.20 10.80
CA VAL A 119 -10.35 20.08 11.54
C VAL A 119 -8.93 19.82 11.06
N LEU A 120 -8.69 19.71 9.75
CA LEU A 120 -7.35 19.45 9.24
C LEU A 120 -6.35 20.55 9.62
N GLN A 121 -6.75 21.82 9.61
CA GLN A 121 -5.93 22.94 10.03
C GLN A 121 -5.55 22.84 11.51
N GLU A 122 -6.52 22.56 12.38
CA GLU A 122 -6.29 22.37 13.82
C GLU A 122 -5.28 21.24 14.05
N GLN A 123 -5.50 20.08 13.42
CA GLN A 123 -4.64 18.91 13.59
C GLN A 123 -3.23 19.16 13.04
N PHE A 124 -3.11 19.82 11.88
CA PHE A 124 -1.82 20.15 11.29
C PHE A 124 -1.02 21.14 12.16
N THR A 125 -1.69 22.09 12.81
CA THR A 125 -1.05 23.07 13.70
C THR A 125 -0.40 22.38 14.92
N GLU A 126 -1.06 21.38 15.48
CA GLU A 126 -0.53 20.55 16.57
C GLU A 126 0.63 19.67 16.10
N VAL A 127 0.55 19.13 14.87
CA VAL A 127 1.64 18.38 14.27
C VAL A 127 2.87 19.26 14.05
N GLU A 128 2.72 20.46 13.48
CA GLU A 128 3.84 21.40 13.33
C GLU A 128 4.48 21.75 14.67
N LYS A 129 3.68 21.85 15.75
CA LYS A 129 4.20 22.06 17.11
C LYS A 129 4.99 20.84 17.59
N TRP A 130 4.47 19.63 17.39
CA TRP A 130 5.16 18.39 17.70
C TRP A 130 6.48 18.26 16.92
N ILE A 131 6.47 18.55 15.62
CA ILE A 131 7.66 18.52 14.74
C ILE A 131 8.74 19.46 15.30
N LYS A 132 8.37 20.69 15.64
CA LYS A 132 9.28 21.67 16.25
C LYS A 132 9.84 21.19 17.58
N ASN A 133 9.00 20.64 18.46
CA ASN A 133 9.43 20.14 19.78
C ASN A 133 10.37 18.94 19.66
N ASN A 134 10.21 18.12 18.61
CA ASN A 134 11.07 16.99 18.32
C ASN A 134 12.29 17.36 17.46
N LYS A 135 12.51 18.65 17.18
CA LYS A 135 13.60 19.16 16.31
C LYS A 135 13.66 18.51 14.93
N LEU A 136 12.51 18.07 14.42
CA LEU A 136 12.37 17.56 13.06
C LEU A 136 12.06 18.71 12.10
N PHE A 137 12.26 18.43 10.81
CA PHE A 137 11.97 19.38 9.74
C PHE A 137 10.96 18.78 8.77
N LEU A 138 9.94 19.57 8.45
CA LEU A 138 8.97 19.22 7.41
C LEU A 138 9.48 19.74 6.06
N ASN A 139 9.37 18.91 5.03
CA ASN A 139 9.56 19.33 3.66
C ASN A 139 8.24 19.90 3.14
N THR A 140 8.07 21.22 3.23
CA THR A 140 6.82 21.90 2.87
C THR A 140 6.44 21.70 1.40
N ASP A 141 7.42 21.59 0.51
CA ASP A 141 7.17 21.44 -0.94
C ASP A 141 6.69 20.04 -1.31
N LYS A 142 7.14 19.02 -0.56
CA LYS A 142 6.69 17.64 -0.72
C LYS A 142 5.49 17.27 0.14
N THR A 143 5.20 18.07 1.17
CA THR A 143 4.01 17.91 2.00
C THR A 143 2.80 18.42 1.22
N VAL A 144 1.86 17.52 0.94
CA VAL A 144 0.72 17.81 0.06
C VAL A 144 -0.59 17.37 0.67
N THR A 145 -1.69 17.95 0.20
CA THR A 145 -3.04 17.54 0.58
C THR A 145 -3.75 16.84 -0.57
N MET A 146 -4.73 16.00 -0.26
CA MET A 146 -5.64 15.43 -1.27
C MET A 146 -7.06 15.37 -0.71
N LEU A 147 -8.01 15.84 -1.50
CA LEU A 147 -9.43 15.73 -1.22
C LEU A 147 -10.00 14.48 -1.88
N PHE A 148 -10.48 13.54 -1.05
CA PHE A 148 -11.16 12.34 -1.48
C PHE A 148 -12.68 12.48 -1.37
N GLY A 149 -13.37 11.92 -2.37
CA GLY A 149 -14.83 11.94 -2.42
C GLY A 149 -15.34 11.09 -3.57
N THR A 150 -16.64 10.84 -3.59
CA THR A 150 -17.26 10.23 -4.78
C THR A 150 -17.27 11.26 -5.91
N ALA A 151 -17.05 10.84 -7.16
CA ALA A 151 -17.04 11.74 -8.30
C ALA A 151 -18.22 12.73 -8.34
N PRO A 152 -19.50 12.32 -8.13
CA PRO A 152 -20.62 13.27 -8.12
C PRO A 152 -20.55 14.31 -6.99
N LYS A 153 -19.91 13.99 -5.87
CA LYS A 153 -19.77 14.92 -4.74
C LYS A 153 -18.63 15.91 -4.99
N LEU A 154 -17.52 15.45 -5.57
CA LEU A 154 -16.41 16.32 -5.93
C LEU A 154 -16.79 17.27 -7.07
N HIS A 155 -17.52 16.81 -8.08
CA HIS A 155 -18.02 17.66 -9.18
C HIS A 155 -18.98 18.76 -8.74
N LYS A 156 -19.66 18.60 -7.60
CA LYS A 156 -20.53 19.64 -7.02
C LYS A 156 -19.73 20.76 -6.34
N LEU A 157 -18.45 20.53 -6.05
CA LEU A 157 -17.59 21.57 -5.48
C LEU A 157 -17.09 22.44 -6.64
N GLN A 158 -17.31 23.75 -6.54
CA GLN A 158 -16.76 24.70 -7.52
C GLN A 158 -15.22 24.67 -7.53
N ASN A 159 -14.61 24.47 -6.36
CA ASN A 159 -13.16 24.31 -6.21
C ASN A 159 -12.87 23.13 -5.26
N PRO A 160 -12.51 21.92 -5.78
CA PRO A 160 -12.22 20.75 -4.96
C PRO A 160 -10.78 20.80 -4.40
N HIS A 161 -10.44 21.88 -3.71
CA HIS A 161 -9.13 22.11 -3.08
C HIS A 161 -9.27 22.10 -1.55
N LEU A 162 -8.21 21.71 -0.86
CA LEU A 162 -8.11 21.80 0.60
C LEU A 162 -7.22 22.98 1.00
N SER A 163 -7.82 23.92 1.72
CA SER A 163 -7.14 25.08 2.26
C SER A 163 -6.56 24.75 3.63
N VAL A 164 -5.31 24.31 3.66
CA VAL A 164 -4.54 24.07 4.90
C VAL A 164 -3.29 24.93 4.86
N GLY A 165 -3.22 25.89 5.77
CA GLY A 165 -2.12 26.82 5.95
C GLY A 165 -0.99 26.26 6.83
N THR A 166 0.20 26.77 6.58
CA THR A 166 1.44 26.54 7.32
C THR A 166 1.75 27.72 8.23
N LYS A 167 2.56 27.52 9.27
CA LYS A 167 3.01 28.61 10.16
C LYS A 167 3.83 29.70 9.46
N SER A 168 4.39 29.41 8.29
CA SER A 168 5.13 30.37 7.45
C SER A 168 4.23 31.17 6.50
N ASN A 169 2.91 31.26 6.77
CA ASN A 169 1.90 31.93 5.93
C ASN A 169 1.77 31.37 4.49
N GLY A 170 2.29 30.17 4.22
CA GLY A 170 2.08 29.44 2.96
C GLY A 170 0.90 28.47 3.04
N MET A 171 0.35 28.06 1.90
CA MET A 171 -0.68 27.01 1.82
C MET A 171 -0.08 25.69 1.32
N LEU A 172 -0.52 24.57 1.89
CA LEU A 172 -0.15 23.26 1.36
C LEU A 172 -0.78 23.04 -0.02
N THR A 173 -0.02 22.40 -0.91
CA THR A 173 -0.49 22.13 -2.28
C THR A 173 -1.48 20.97 -2.27
N THR A 174 -2.71 21.19 -2.77
CA THR A 174 -3.63 20.08 -3.05
C THR A 174 -3.26 19.42 -4.37
N VAL A 175 -3.09 18.10 -4.35
CA VAL A 175 -2.78 17.30 -5.53
C VAL A 175 -3.92 16.35 -5.89
N THR A 176 -4.02 16.03 -7.18
CA THR A 176 -5.01 15.07 -7.73
C THR A 176 -4.39 13.71 -8.10
N SER A 177 -3.07 13.58 -7.98
CA SER A 177 -2.37 12.31 -8.13
C SER A 177 -1.13 12.29 -7.24
N LEU A 178 -1.05 11.33 -6.32
CA LEU A 178 0.07 11.19 -5.39
C LEU A 178 0.54 9.74 -5.34
N LYS A 179 1.85 9.52 -5.32
CA LYS A 179 2.42 8.20 -5.05
C LYS A 179 2.61 8.04 -3.55
N TYR A 180 1.92 7.08 -2.95
CA TYR A 180 1.99 6.76 -1.53
C TYR A 180 2.20 5.26 -1.35
N LEU A 181 3.23 4.85 -0.60
CA LEU A 181 3.59 3.44 -0.37
C LEU A 181 3.65 2.59 -1.64
N GLY A 182 4.19 3.16 -2.72
CA GLY A 182 4.34 2.49 -4.02
C GLY A 182 3.09 2.48 -4.91
N MET A 183 1.94 2.92 -4.42
CA MET A 183 0.69 3.02 -5.19
C MET A 183 0.35 4.46 -5.54
N TRP A 184 -0.35 4.69 -6.65
CA TRP A 184 -0.82 6.02 -6.99
C TRP A 184 -2.27 6.18 -6.56
N LEU A 185 -2.53 7.22 -5.79
CA LEU A 185 -3.84 7.62 -5.31
C LEU A 185 -4.39 8.75 -6.17
N ASP A 186 -5.70 8.79 -6.29
CA ASP A 186 -6.48 9.83 -6.94
C ASP A 186 -7.73 10.15 -6.08
N PRO A 187 -8.34 11.34 -6.23
CA PRO A 187 -9.49 11.79 -5.42
C PRO A 187 -10.66 10.80 -5.32
N ASN A 188 -10.85 9.98 -6.34
CA ASN A 188 -11.95 9.01 -6.40
C ASN A 188 -11.52 7.58 -6.01
N LEU A 189 -10.24 7.37 -5.71
CA LEU A 189 -9.64 6.03 -5.52
C LEU A 189 -9.95 5.10 -6.69
N SER A 190 -9.93 5.63 -7.91
CA SER A 190 -10.29 4.90 -9.14
C SER A 190 -9.21 3.92 -9.60
N VAL A 191 -7.98 4.05 -9.09
CA VAL A 191 -6.77 3.29 -9.44
C VAL A 191 -6.31 3.43 -10.90
N GLY A 192 -7.01 4.21 -11.70
CA GLY A 192 -6.67 4.48 -13.10
C GLY A 192 -5.25 5.04 -13.25
N PRO A 193 -4.89 6.13 -12.54
CA PRO A 193 -3.54 6.69 -12.60
C PRO A 193 -2.45 5.72 -12.16
N HIS A 194 -2.75 4.81 -11.23
CA HIS A 194 -1.81 3.76 -10.83
C HIS A 194 -1.51 2.80 -11.97
N ILE A 195 -2.55 2.29 -12.62
CA ILE A 195 -2.44 1.33 -13.72
C ILE A 195 -1.74 1.96 -14.92
N GLU A 196 -2.03 3.22 -15.23
CA GLU A 196 -1.39 3.95 -16.32
C GLU A 196 0.11 4.16 -16.06
N LYS A 197 0.48 4.65 -14.87
CA LYS A 197 1.89 4.86 -14.52
C LYS A 197 2.66 3.55 -14.40
N LEU A 198 2.01 2.48 -13.93
CA LEU A 198 2.59 1.14 -13.90
C LEU A 198 2.85 0.63 -15.32
N SER A 199 1.88 0.78 -16.22
CA SER A 199 2.02 0.39 -17.63
C SER A 199 3.12 1.19 -18.33
N SER A 200 3.14 2.52 -18.15
CA SER A 200 4.18 3.41 -18.70
C SER A 200 5.58 3.13 -18.15
N LYS A 201 5.68 2.54 -16.95
CA LYS A 201 6.95 2.06 -16.39
C LYS A 201 7.39 0.72 -16.98
N LEU A 202 6.45 -0.19 -17.25
CA LEU A 202 6.77 -1.58 -17.64
C LEU A 202 6.89 -1.78 -19.15
N TYR A 203 6.12 -1.09 -19.99
CA TYR A 203 6.25 -1.20 -21.45
C TYR A 203 7.64 -0.83 -21.98
N PRO A 204 8.30 0.27 -21.54
CA PRO A 204 9.64 0.59 -22.01
C PRO A 204 10.68 -0.46 -21.60
N LYS A 205 10.55 -1.00 -20.38
CA LYS A 205 11.42 -2.10 -19.90
C LYS A 205 11.23 -3.35 -20.76
N LEU A 206 9.98 -3.72 -21.04
CA LEU A 206 9.67 -4.83 -21.92
C LEU A 206 10.24 -4.61 -23.33
N GLY A 207 10.10 -3.39 -23.88
CA GLY A 207 10.68 -3.03 -25.16
C GLY A 207 12.20 -3.18 -25.20
N ALA A 208 12.90 -2.79 -24.12
CA ALA A 208 14.35 -3.00 -23.99
C ALA A 208 14.71 -4.49 -23.95
N LEU A 209 13.92 -5.31 -23.26
CA LEU A 209 14.11 -6.77 -23.24
C LEU A 209 13.87 -7.39 -24.62
N TYR A 210 12.86 -6.94 -25.37
CA TYR A 210 12.61 -7.38 -26.74
C TYR A 210 13.77 -7.05 -27.70
N ARG A 211 14.42 -5.89 -27.56
CA ARG A 211 15.59 -5.53 -28.38
C ARG A 211 16.77 -6.47 -28.15
N ASN A 212 16.90 -7.03 -26.95
CA ASN A 212 18.00 -7.93 -26.57
C ASN A 212 17.59 -9.40 -26.58
N LYS A 213 16.43 -9.74 -27.18
CA LYS A 213 15.85 -11.09 -27.11
C LYS A 213 16.72 -12.19 -27.69
N SER A 214 17.58 -11.87 -28.67
CA SER A 214 18.49 -12.81 -29.33
C SER A 214 19.49 -13.40 -28.34
N CYS A 215 19.85 -12.65 -27.31
CA CYS A 215 20.78 -13.08 -26.26
C CYS A 215 20.08 -13.81 -25.09
N LEU A 216 18.75 -13.99 -25.15
CA LEU A 216 17.97 -14.52 -24.04
C LEU A 216 17.34 -15.86 -24.41
N SER A 217 17.81 -16.93 -23.76
CA SER A 217 17.21 -18.25 -23.88
C SER A 217 15.75 -18.25 -23.39
N PRO A 218 14.90 -19.18 -23.84
CA PRO A 218 13.51 -19.27 -23.38
C PRO A 218 13.38 -19.33 -21.84
N ALA A 219 14.27 -20.07 -21.17
CA ALA A 219 14.30 -20.16 -19.71
C ALA A 219 14.60 -18.80 -19.06
N VAL A 220 15.60 -18.07 -19.56
CA VAL A 220 15.96 -16.75 -19.06
C VAL A 220 14.83 -15.74 -19.26
N ARG A 221 14.14 -15.77 -20.40
CA ARG A 221 12.98 -14.88 -20.63
C ARG A 221 11.85 -15.15 -19.64
N LYS A 222 11.51 -16.42 -19.40
CA LYS A 222 10.52 -16.81 -18.38
C LYS A 222 10.93 -16.29 -16.99
N GLN A 223 12.20 -16.48 -16.62
CA GLN A 223 12.74 -16.02 -15.34
C GLN A 223 12.67 -14.50 -15.19
N ILE A 224 13.06 -13.73 -16.21
CA ILE A 224 12.99 -12.26 -16.19
C ILE A 224 11.54 -11.80 -15.96
N VAL A 225 10.59 -12.39 -16.67
CA VAL A 225 9.16 -12.05 -16.50
C VAL A 225 8.73 -12.32 -15.05
N GLN A 226 9.00 -13.52 -14.54
CA GLN A 226 8.56 -13.93 -13.21
C GLN A 226 9.23 -13.16 -12.07
N GLN A 227 10.50 -12.80 -12.20
CA GLN A 227 11.29 -12.17 -11.13
C GLN A 227 11.31 -10.64 -11.20
N MET A 228 11.13 -10.04 -12.38
CA MET A 228 11.25 -8.58 -12.54
C MET A 228 9.93 -7.91 -12.94
N LEU A 229 9.11 -8.53 -13.78
CA LEU A 229 7.90 -7.89 -14.33
C LEU A 229 6.65 -8.24 -13.53
N MET A 230 6.45 -9.52 -13.19
CA MET A 230 5.29 -9.96 -12.40
C MET A 230 5.21 -9.32 -11.01
N PRO A 231 6.31 -9.19 -10.24
CA PRO A 231 6.21 -8.60 -8.90
C PRO A 231 5.76 -7.13 -8.93
N ALA A 232 6.01 -6.42 -10.04
CA ALA A 232 5.55 -5.04 -10.19
C ALA A 232 4.02 -4.93 -10.38
N ILE A 233 3.38 -5.94 -10.98
CA ILE A 233 1.91 -5.99 -11.13
C ILE A 233 1.21 -6.74 -9.99
N ASP A 234 1.95 -7.54 -9.22
CA ASP A 234 1.43 -8.21 -8.02
C ASP A 234 1.47 -7.25 -6.80
N TYR A 235 2.35 -6.26 -6.79
CA TYR A 235 2.46 -5.30 -5.69
C TYR A 235 1.18 -4.47 -5.52
N GLY A 236 0.50 -4.67 -4.39
CA GLY A 236 -0.74 -3.96 -4.08
C GLY A 236 -1.96 -4.44 -4.86
N ASP A 237 -1.87 -5.58 -5.56
CA ASP A 237 -2.95 -6.10 -6.41
C ASP A 237 -4.26 -6.40 -5.68
N VAL A 238 -4.17 -6.74 -4.40
CA VAL A 238 -5.31 -6.89 -3.49
C VAL A 238 -6.08 -5.59 -3.32
N VAL A 239 -5.40 -4.43 -3.34
CA VAL A 239 -6.02 -3.10 -3.16
C VAL A 239 -6.85 -2.72 -4.38
N TYR A 240 -6.37 -3.03 -5.58
CA TYR A 240 -7.08 -2.75 -6.84
C TYR A 240 -7.76 -3.98 -7.44
N ALA A 241 -7.93 -5.06 -6.69
CA ALA A 241 -8.58 -6.29 -7.17
C ALA A 241 -10.04 -6.06 -7.61
N ALA A 242 -10.69 -5.02 -7.06
CA ALA A 242 -12.06 -4.62 -7.39
C ALA A 242 -12.13 -3.38 -8.30
N ALA A 243 -11.03 -3.01 -8.95
CA ALA A 243 -11.02 -1.92 -9.90
C ALA A 243 -12.00 -2.19 -11.07
N PRO A 244 -12.53 -1.14 -11.72
CA PRO A 244 -13.34 -1.29 -12.93
C PRO A 244 -12.65 -2.16 -13.99
N GLN A 245 -13.43 -3.01 -14.67
CA GLN A 245 -12.91 -3.92 -15.69
C GLN A 245 -12.18 -3.19 -16.83
N THR A 246 -12.56 -1.94 -17.11
CA THR A 246 -11.86 -1.06 -18.06
C THR A 246 -10.38 -0.88 -17.69
N HIS A 247 -10.06 -0.71 -16.41
CA HIS A 247 -8.69 -0.58 -15.92
C HIS A 247 -8.00 -1.95 -15.79
N LEU A 248 -8.70 -2.97 -15.29
CA LEU A 248 -8.15 -4.32 -15.17
C LEU A 248 -7.79 -4.93 -16.54
N HIS A 249 -8.55 -4.63 -17.58
CA HIS A 249 -8.26 -5.06 -18.94
C HIS A 249 -6.93 -4.49 -19.45
N LYS A 250 -6.61 -3.22 -19.15
CA LYS A 250 -5.29 -2.64 -19.48
C LYS A 250 -4.15 -3.44 -18.84
N LEU A 251 -4.29 -3.86 -17.59
CA LEU A 251 -3.32 -4.73 -16.91
C LEU A 251 -3.25 -6.13 -17.52
N THR A 252 -4.38 -6.72 -17.90
CA THR A 252 -4.41 -8.02 -18.58
C THR A 252 -3.68 -7.96 -19.92
N THR A 253 -3.86 -6.89 -20.70
CA THR A 253 -3.15 -6.68 -21.96
C THR A 253 -1.64 -6.56 -21.74
N LEU A 254 -1.22 -5.81 -20.70
CA LEU A 254 0.17 -5.73 -20.29
C LEU A 254 0.73 -7.10 -19.87
N TYR A 255 0.00 -7.85 -19.05
CA TYR A 255 0.40 -9.20 -18.66
C TYR A 255 0.53 -10.15 -19.86
N ASN A 256 -0.41 -10.10 -20.80
CA ASN A 256 -0.35 -10.88 -22.04
C ASN A 256 0.89 -10.51 -22.88
N SER A 257 1.34 -9.24 -22.85
CA SER A 257 2.59 -8.85 -23.51
C SER A 257 3.84 -9.48 -22.85
N PHE A 258 3.79 -9.75 -21.54
CA PHE A 258 4.83 -10.49 -20.83
C PHE A 258 4.86 -11.96 -21.25
N CYS A 259 3.68 -12.59 -21.35
CA CYS A 259 3.56 -13.97 -21.82
C CYS A 259 4.11 -14.12 -23.25
N ARG A 260 3.75 -13.18 -24.15
CA ARG A 260 4.31 -13.13 -25.51
C ARG A 260 5.83 -13.01 -25.52
N PHE A 261 6.40 -12.18 -24.64
CA PHE A 261 7.85 -12.02 -24.56
C PHE A 261 8.53 -13.32 -24.11
N ALA A 262 7.97 -13.98 -23.10
CA ALA A 262 8.47 -15.24 -22.58
C ALA A 262 8.50 -16.33 -23.68
N LEU A 263 7.41 -16.45 -24.44
CA LEU A 263 7.24 -17.48 -25.48
C LEU A 263 7.85 -17.12 -26.83
N GLN A 264 8.05 -15.83 -27.14
CA GLN A 264 8.33 -15.35 -28.50
C GLN A 264 7.28 -15.78 -29.53
N CYS A 265 6.02 -15.80 -29.11
CA CYS A 265 4.91 -16.10 -30.00
C CYS A 265 4.40 -14.85 -30.74
N ASN A 266 3.56 -15.07 -31.75
CA ASN A 266 3.00 -13.98 -32.54
C ASN A 266 2.00 -13.13 -31.72
N TYR A 267 1.69 -11.92 -32.20
CA TYR A 267 0.76 -11.01 -31.51
C TYR A 267 -0.66 -11.59 -31.40
N MET A 268 -1.08 -12.35 -32.41
CA MET A 268 -2.41 -12.96 -32.54
C MET A 268 -2.58 -14.23 -31.70
N THR A 269 -1.53 -14.71 -31.02
CA THR A 269 -1.58 -15.94 -30.24
C THR A 269 -2.58 -15.74 -29.13
N HIS A 270 -3.55 -16.65 -29.06
CA HIS A 270 -4.63 -16.53 -28.12
C HIS A 270 -4.11 -16.69 -26.69
N HIS A 271 -4.65 -15.88 -25.76
CA HIS A 271 -4.11 -15.80 -24.41
C HIS A 271 -4.24 -17.11 -23.62
N CYS A 272 -5.32 -17.87 -23.80
CA CYS A 272 -5.50 -19.18 -23.18
C CYS A 272 -4.35 -20.14 -23.57
N ASP A 273 -3.86 -20.10 -24.82
CA ASP A 273 -2.76 -20.96 -25.29
C ASP A 273 -1.43 -20.57 -24.66
N MET A 274 -1.15 -19.26 -24.59
CA MET A 274 0.07 -18.75 -23.94
C MET A 274 0.15 -19.15 -22.47
N LEU A 275 -0.96 -19.02 -21.73
CA LEU A 275 -1.01 -19.36 -20.32
C LEU A 275 -0.83 -20.86 -20.08
N LYS A 276 -1.43 -21.70 -20.95
CA LYS A 276 -1.27 -23.15 -20.92
C LYS A 276 0.18 -23.58 -21.15
N GLU A 277 0.82 -23.04 -22.19
CA GLU A 277 2.22 -23.33 -22.53
C GLU A 277 3.21 -22.86 -21.44
N LEU A 278 2.89 -21.75 -20.77
CA LEU A 278 3.71 -21.23 -19.67
C LEU A 278 3.42 -21.93 -18.33
N ASN A 279 2.31 -22.65 -18.23
CA ASN A 279 1.72 -23.10 -16.97
C ASN A 279 1.58 -21.94 -15.96
N TRP A 280 1.13 -20.78 -16.44
CA TRP A 280 0.94 -19.58 -15.62
C TRP A 280 -0.54 -19.30 -15.41
N PRO A 281 -0.97 -18.94 -14.18
CA PRO A 281 -2.34 -18.51 -13.96
C PRO A 281 -2.64 -17.19 -14.68
N SER A 282 -3.91 -17.00 -15.06
CA SER A 282 -4.38 -15.70 -15.53
C SER A 282 -4.13 -14.60 -14.47
N LEU A 283 -4.02 -13.35 -14.90
CA LEU A 283 -3.83 -12.24 -13.97
C LEU A 283 -5.00 -12.10 -12.98
N GLU A 284 -6.22 -12.44 -13.41
CA GLU A 284 -7.36 -12.49 -12.51
C GLU A 284 -7.23 -13.58 -11.45
N SER A 285 -6.83 -14.80 -11.87
CA SER A 285 -6.58 -15.91 -10.96
C SER A 285 -5.50 -15.57 -9.93
N ARG A 286 -4.44 -14.82 -10.32
CA ARG A 286 -3.40 -14.33 -9.40
C ARG A 286 -3.97 -13.39 -8.33
N ARG A 287 -4.77 -12.39 -8.73
CA ARG A 287 -5.42 -11.46 -7.78
C ARG A 287 -6.36 -12.20 -6.83
N THR A 288 -7.15 -13.15 -7.36
CA THR A 288 -8.04 -14.00 -6.55
C THR A 288 -7.25 -14.84 -5.55
N LEU A 289 -6.11 -15.41 -5.96
CA LEU A 289 -5.20 -16.15 -5.09
C LEU A 289 -4.64 -15.27 -3.96
N HIS A 290 -4.18 -14.06 -4.26
CA HIS A 290 -3.63 -13.13 -3.26
C HIS A 290 -4.69 -12.61 -2.29
N LEU A 291 -5.87 -12.23 -2.79
CA LEU A 291 -6.99 -11.79 -1.94
C LEU A 291 -7.47 -12.93 -1.04
N SER A 292 -7.66 -14.14 -1.57
CA SER A 292 -8.05 -15.32 -0.78
C SER A 292 -7.00 -15.70 0.26
N SER A 293 -5.72 -15.57 -0.09
CA SER A 293 -4.61 -15.78 0.84
C SER A 293 -4.64 -14.77 2.00
N LEU A 294 -5.02 -13.52 1.73
CA LEU A 294 -5.18 -12.50 2.77
C LEU A 294 -6.37 -12.81 3.68
N VAL A 295 -7.51 -13.20 3.10
CA VAL A 295 -8.70 -13.63 3.86
C VAL A 295 -8.38 -14.81 4.77
N PHE A 296 -7.72 -15.85 4.25
CA PHE A 296 -7.33 -17.01 5.06
C PHE A 296 -6.43 -16.62 6.24
N LYS A 297 -5.46 -15.72 6.02
CA LYS A 297 -4.61 -15.19 7.11
C LYS A 297 -5.44 -14.44 8.15
N SER A 298 -6.44 -13.67 7.72
CA SER A 298 -7.37 -12.96 8.61
C SER A 298 -8.15 -13.92 9.49
N ILE A 299 -8.79 -14.93 8.89
CA ILE A 299 -9.57 -15.96 9.59
C ILE A 299 -8.69 -16.77 10.55
N SER A 300 -7.43 -17.02 10.17
CA SER A 300 -6.45 -17.72 11.00
C SER A 300 -5.85 -16.87 12.13
N GLY A 301 -6.28 -15.61 12.30
CA GLY A 301 -5.75 -14.69 13.31
C GLY A 301 -4.30 -14.24 13.06
N LYS A 302 -3.78 -14.38 11.83
CA LYS A 302 -2.40 -14.01 11.46
C LYS A 302 -2.25 -12.57 10.97
N LEU A 303 -3.34 -11.81 10.89
CA LEU A 303 -3.32 -10.39 10.54
C LEU A 303 -3.60 -9.52 11.77
N PRO A 304 -3.19 -8.23 11.74
CA PRO A 304 -3.51 -7.27 12.79
C PRO A 304 -5.02 -7.19 13.09
N PRO A 305 -5.41 -6.92 14.36
CA PRO A 305 -6.81 -6.92 14.77
C PRO A 305 -7.73 -6.01 13.94
N TYR A 306 -7.22 -4.86 13.49
CA TYR A 306 -8.02 -3.93 12.69
C TYR A 306 -8.42 -4.51 11.32
N LEU A 307 -7.59 -5.36 10.70
CA LEU A 307 -7.95 -6.06 9.45
C LEU A 307 -8.93 -7.20 9.72
N ASN A 308 -8.75 -7.94 10.81
CA ASN A 308 -9.66 -9.03 11.19
C ASN A 308 -11.09 -8.49 11.40
N ARG A 309 -11.23 -7.30 11.99
CA ARG A 309 -12.53 -6.63 12.18
C ARG A 309 -13.25 -6.26 10.88
N LEU A 310 -12.53 -6.16 9.75
CA LEU A 310 -13.14 -5.90 8.45
C LEU A 310 -13.79 -7.14 7.83
N LEU A 311 -13.49 -8.34 8.36
CA LEU A 311 -13.97 -9.63 7.86
C LEU A 311 -14.67 -10.42 8.98
N PRO A 312 -15.79 -9.92 9.52
CA PRO A 312 -16.51 -10.62 10.57
C PRO A 312 -17.10 -11.94 10.06
N PRO A 313 -17.20 -12.97 10.91
CA PRO A 313 -17.86 -14.22 10.55
C PRO A 313 -19.34 -13.99 10.25
N ALA A 314 -19.91 -14.79 9.33
CA ALA A 314 -21.34 -14.76 9.06
C ALA A 314 -22.13 -15.21 10.29
N ALA A 315 -23.28 -14.59 10.55
CA ALA A 315 -24.17 -15.02 11.61
C ALA A 315 -24.65 -16.47 11.38
N PRO A 316 -24.71 -17.31 12.43
CA PRO A 316 -25.25 -18.65 12.29
C PRO A 316 -26.71 -18.58 11.85
N SER A 317 -27.06 -19.29 10.78
CA SER A 317 -28.46 -19.41 10.36
C SER A 317 -29.27 -20.17 11.42
N SER A 318 -30.48 -19.69 11.72
CA SER A 318 -31.46 -20.35 12.59
C SER A 318 -31.98 -21.67 11.99
N TYR A 319 -31.78 -21.88 10.68
CA TYR A 319 -32.16 -23.10 9.97
C TYR A 319 -30.96 -24.04 9.83
N ASN A 320 -31.19 -25.35 9.96
CA ASN A 320 -30.20 -26.41 9.74
C ASN A 320 -29.85 -26.54 8.24
N LEU A 321 -29.13 -25.56 7.71
CA LEU A 321 -28.60 -25.59 6.34
C LEU A 321 -27.21 -26.23 6.31
N ARG A 322 -26.87 -26.89 5.19
CA ARG A 322 -25.54 -27.50 4.93
C ARG A 322 -24.37 -26.51 5.10
N SER A 323 -24.63 -25.20 5.11
CA SER A 323 -23.64 -24.14 5.31
C SER A 323 -23.12 -23.98 6.75
N ARG A 324 -23.66 -24.72 7.74
CA ARG A 324 -23.20 -24.65 9.15
C ARG A 324 -21.74 -25.05 9.36
N THR A 325 -21.17 -25.89 8.48
CA THR A 325 -19.77 -26.33 8.53
C THR A 325 -18.82 -25.46 7.72
N SER A 326 -19.33 -24.51 6.92
CA SER A 326 -18.51 -23.64 6.07
C SER A 326 -18.10 -22.37 6.83
N THR A 327 -16.81 -22.02 6.77
CA THR A 327 -16.27 -20.76 7.29
C THR A 327 -16.69 -19.58 6.40
N LEU A 328 -17.94 -19.15 6.53
CA LEU A 328 -18.52 -18.02 5.80
C LEU A 328 -18.26 -16.69 6.50
N LEU A 329 -18.07 -15.64 5.71
CA LEU A 329 -17.88 -14.27 6.16
C LEU A 329 -19.15 -13.44 5.93
N ALA A 330 -19.44 -12.50 6.82
CA ALA A 330 -20.57 -11.59 6.63
C ALA A 330 -20.27 -10.61 5.49
N ILE A 331 -21.23 -10.45 4.58
CA ILE A 331 -21.15 -9.46 3.50
C ILE A 331 -21.94 -8.21 3.93
N PRO A 332 -21.27 -7.05 4.10
CA PRO A 332 -21.97 -5.81 4.45
C PRO A 332 -22.93 -5.36 3.35
N GLN A 333 -24.07 -4.80 3.76
CA GLN A 333 -25.08 -4.24 2.85
C GLN A 333 -24.76 -2.77 2.56
N TYR A 334 -24.38 -2.47 1.32
CA TYR A 334 -24.06 -1.11 0.90
C TYR A 334 -25.03 -0.59 -0.17
N LYS A 335 -25.52 0.64 0.03
CA LYS A 335 -26.37 1.34 -0.94
C LYS A 335 -25.60 1.89 -2.15
N LYS A 336 -24.29 2.16 -2.01
CA LYS A 336 -23.47 2.81 -3.05
C LYS A 336 -22.54 1.81 -3.73
N THR A 337 -22.44 1.88 -5.05
CA THR A 337 -21.56 1.01 -5.86
C THR A 337 -20.08 1.14 -5.47
N VAL A 338 -19.62 2.34 -5.12
CA VAL A 338 -18.23 2.58 -4.69
C VAL A 338 -17.86 1.79 -3.43
N ALA A 339 -18.84 1.49 -2.56
CA ALA A 339 -18.58 0.67 -1.37
C ALA A 339 -18.43 -0.81 -1.73
N ARG A 340 -18.91 -1.26 -2.89
CA ARG A 340 -18.76 -2.65 -3.34
C ARG A 340 -17.34 -2.97 -3.84
N SER A 341 -16.54 -1.95 -4.14
CA SER A 341 -15.11 -2.13 -4.41
C SER A 341 -14.25 -2.12 -3.14
N SER A 342 -14.84 -1.97 -1.96
CA SER A 342 -14.10 -2.02 -0.69
C SER A 342 -13.65 -3.45 -0.36
N PHE A 343 -12.57 -3.55 0.40
CA PHE A 343 -12.06 -4.83 0.90
C PHE A 343 -13.10 -5.60 1.73
N SER A 344 -13.82 -4.90 2.61
CA SER A 344 -14.85 -5.48 3.48
C SER A 344 -16.06 -6.02 2.72
N TYR A 345 -16.31 -5.58 1.48
CA TYR A 345 -17.32 -6.18 0.61
C TYR A 345 -16.76 -7.33 -0.22
N ARG A 346 -15.65 -7.06 -0.94
CA ARG A 346 -15.18 -7.95 -2.00
C ARG A 346 -14.54 -9.21 -1.45
N ALA A 347 -13.78 -9.10 -0.37
CA ALA A 347 -13.07 -10.25 0.18
C ALA A 347 -14.06 -11.32 0.72
N PRO A 348 -15.11 -10.98 1.50
CA PRO A 348 -16.15 -11.92 1.87
C PRO A 348 -16.91 -12.51 0.68
N GLN A 349 -17.27 -11.68 -0.32
CA GLN A 349 -17.98 -12.15 -1.50
C GLN A 349 -17.17 -13.19 -2.28
N LEU A 350 -15.89 -12.92 -2.52
CA LEU A 350 -15.00 -13.83 -3.22
C LEU A 350 -14.78 -15.11 -2.41
N TRP A 351 -14.53 -14.98 -1.10
CA TRP A 351 -14.29 -16.12 -0.22
C TRP A 351 -15.50 -17.05 -0.12
N ASN A 352 -16.69 -16.48 0.08
CA ASN A 352 -17.91 -17.27 0.24
C ASN A 352 -18.28 -18.07 -1.01
N ASN A 353 -17.89 -17.59 -2.20
CA ASN A 353 -18.08 -18.29 -3.48
C ASN A 353 -17.08 -19.42 -3.72
N LEU A 354 -16.02 -19.55 -2.90
CA LEU A 354 -15.08 -20.67 -3.04
C LEU A 354 -15.71 -21.99 -2.56
N PRO A 355 -15.35 -23.13 -3.18
CA PRO A 355 -15.72 -24.45 -2.70
C PRO A 355 -15.31 -24.70 -1.25
N ASP A 356 -16.14 -25.43 -0.50
CA ASP A 356 -15.86 -25.79 0.89
C ASP A 356 -14.55 -26.56 1.05
N THR A 357 -14.22 -27.43 0.08
CA THR A 357 -12.95 -28.18 0.05
C THR A 357 -11.72 -27.27 0.06
N ILE A 358 -11.80 -26.09 -0.58
CA ILE A 358 -10.72 -25.11 -0.59
C ILE A 358 -10.71 -24.33 0.72
N LYS A 359 -11.88 -23.88 1.20
CA LYS A 359 -12.01 -23.12 2.46
C LYS A 359 -11.54 -23.92 3.68
N SER A 360 -11.77 -25.23 3.70
CA SER A 360 -11.33 -26.15 4.74
C SER A 360 -9.85 -26.55 4.67
N SER A 361 -9.03 -25.87 3.85
CA SER A 361 -7.60 -26.16 3.74
C SER A 361 -6.87 -26.00 5.09
N PRO A 362 -6.03 -26.95 5.51
CA PRO A 362 -5.38 -26.92 6.84
C PRO A 362 -4.25 -25.89 6.94
N SER A 363 -3.73 -25.40 5.81
CA SER A 363 -2.63 -24.44 5.79
C SER A 363 -2.72 -23.50 4.59
N LEU A 364 -2.03 -22.36 4.69
CA LEU A 364 -1.93 -21.40 3.59
C LEU A 364 -1.29 -22.01 2.33
N LYS A 365 -0.34 -22.93 2.51
CA LYS A 365 0.30 -23.64 1.38
C LYS A 365 -0.71 -24.54 0.67
N SER A 366 -1.48 -25.31 1.44
CA SER A 366 -2.55 -26.16 0.91
C SER A 366 -3.61 -25.33 0.19
N LEU A 367 -4.07 -24.23 0.80
CA LEU A 367 -5.04 -23.32 0.22
C LEU A 367 -4.56 -22.81 -1.14
N LYS A 368 -3.32 -22.29 -1.21
CA LYS A 368 -2.77 -21.75 -2.46
C LYS A 368 -2.69 -22.80 -3.55
N SER A 369 -2.29 -24.03 -3.22
CA SER A 369 -2.20 -25.13 -4.18
C SER A 369 -3.59 -25.49 -4.71
N SER A 370 -4.55 -25.80 -3.83
CA SER A 370 -5.91 -26.20 -4.21
C SER A 370 -6.64 -25.10 -4.97
N LEU A 371 -6.47 -23.84 -4.55
CA LEU A 371 -7.08 -22.70 -5.22
C LEU A 371 -6.49 -22.46 -6.61
N LEU A 372 -5.17 -22.61 -6.78
CA LEU A 372 -4.54 -22.47 -8.09
C LEU A 372 -5.03 -23.56 -9.06
N THR A 373 -5.14 -24.81 -8.58
CA THR A 373 -5.71 -25.91 -9.37
C THR A 373 -7.15 -25.61 -9.80
N TYR A 374 -8.00 -25.18 -8.85
CA TYR A 374 -9.39 -24.81 -9.12
C TYR A 374 -9.54 -23.68 -10.13
N LEU A 375 -8.75 -22.62 -9.98
CA LEU A 375 -8.80 -21.46 -10.88
C LEU A 375 -8.25 -21.76 -12.28
N ASN A 376 -7.35 -22.73 -12.41
CA ASN A 376 -6.83 -23.16 -13.72
C ASN A 376 -7.83 -24.06 -14.46
N THR A 377 -8.63 -24.86 -13.75
CA THR A 377 -9.67 -25.69 -14.35
C THR A 377 -10.87 -24.89 -14.88
N GLU A 378 -11.17 -23.73 -14.29
CA GLU A 378 -12.28 -22.85 -14.70
C GLU A 378 -11.91 -21.83 -15.79
N CYS A 379 -10.70 -21.87 -16.35
CA CYS A 379 -10.29 -20.96 -17.43
C CYS A 379 -10.94 -21.37 -18.77
N THR A 380 -12.28 -21.38 -18.82
CA THR A 380 -13.06 -21.57 -20.04
C THR A 380 -13.17 -20.22 -20.72
N CYS A 381 -12.26 -19.94 -21.65
CA CYS A 381 -12.50 -18.96 -22.69
C CYS A 381 -13.81 -19.37 -23.39
N LYS A 382 -14.95 -18.69 -23.11
CA LYS A 382 -16.20 -18.92 -23.85
C LYS A 382 -15.94 -18.46 -25.29
N HIS A 383 -15.58 -19.40 -26.15
CA HIS A 383 -15.44 -19.16 -27.57
C HIS A 383 -16.80 -18.69 -28.10
N VAL A 384 -16.90 -17.42 -28.48
CA VAL A 384 -17.91 -17.01 -29.45
C VAL A 384 -17.36 -17.54 -30.77
N THR A 385 -17.84 -18.71 -31.17
CA THR A 385 -17.66 -19.28 -32.51
C THR A 385 -18.35 -18.43 -33.54
#